data_AF-V5EUP8-F1
#
_entry.id   AF-V5EUP8-F1
#
_cell.length_a   1.000
_cell.length_b   1.000
_cell.length_c   1.000
_cell.angle_alpha   90.00
_cell.angle_beta   90.00
_cell.angle_gamma   90.00
#
_symmetry.space_group_name_H-M   'P 1'
#
loop_
_entity.id
_entity.type
_entity.pdbx_description
1 polymer ?
#
loop_
_entity_poly.entity_id
_entity_poly.type
_entity_poly.pdbx_seq_one_letter_code
_entity_poly.pdbx_strand_id
1 'polypeptide(L)'
;MLLSASLGSLGSSLRNDRGELLVTKGVASVPAPVANLTDAFPDRKAMLEHQGFVQAVVAEFHRTYPGDESKGKTEVDEGWLDKPELNEGRWKLRENFEELQSWGWVFGQTPEFTHRVEMHDSSEVDASSTGEGGWGTFAVEVHSKEGIVLDAKLVDARFDNAEVERRVRAVVQDLKGRRYDELALPPPWGPASSTATSVAGIDKATSIEDKLLHWLRTVL
;
A
#
# COMPACT_ATOMS: atom_id res chain seq x y z
N MET A 1 -3.35 9.48 -18.81
CA MET A 1 -3.69 8.90 -20.12
C MET A 1 -2.80 7.67 -20.35
N LEU A 2 -3.36 6.52 -20.75
CA LEU A 2 -2.58 5.32 -21.06
C LEU A 2 -2.00 5.42 -22.48
N LEU A 3 -0.81 5.99 -22.62
CA LEU A 3 -0.15 6.17 -23.91
C LEU A 3 0.58 4.89 -24.35
N SER A 4 1.47 4.40 -23.50
CA SER A 4 2.34 3.23 -23.72
C SER A 4 2.70 2.56 -22.38
N ALA A 5 1.75 2.50 -21.45
CA ALA A 5 1.95 1.94 -20.13
C ALA A 5 2.17 0.42 -20.18
N SER A 6 2.95 -0.12 -19.24
CA SER A 6 3.08 -1.56 -19.04
C SER A 6 1.81 -2.12 -18.40
N LEU A 7 0.84 -2.52 -19.22
CA LEU A 7 -0.47 -3.01 -18.74
C LEU A 7 -0.34 -4.31 -17.93
N GLY A 8 0.68 -5.12 -18.18
CA GLY A 8 0.98 -6.32 -17.38
C GLY A 8 1.36 -5.96 -15.94
N SER A 9 2.28 -5.01 -15.77
CA SER A 9 2.68 -4.50 -14.44
C SER A 9 1.55 -3.75 -13.75
N LEU A 10 0.77 -2.96 -14.49
CA LEU A 10 -0.39 -2.25 -13.94
C LEU A 10 -1.45 -3.26 -13.45
N GLY A 11 -1.73 -4.28 -14.25
CA GLY A 11 -2.67 -5.34 -13.92
C GLY A 11 -2.26 -6.14 -12.69
N SER A 12 -0.96 -6.44 -12.52
CA SER A 12 -0.48 -7.11 -11.31
C SER A 12 -0.55 -6.22 -10.07
N SER A 13 -0.23 -4.93 -10.16
CA SER A 13 -0.24 -4.02 -9.01
C SER A 13 -1.64 -3.62 -8.54
N LEU A 14 -2.65 -3.67 -9.43
CA LEU A 14 -4.03 -3.34 -9.09
C LEU A 14 -4.86 -4.56 -8.65
N ARG A 15 -4.32 -5.77 -8.76
CA ARG A 15 -4.97 -6.97 -8.23
C ARG A 15 -4.81 -6.98 -6.72
N ASN A 16 -5.95 -7.07 -6.03
CA ASN A 16 -5.95 -7.28 -4.60
C ASN A 16 -5.79 -8.79 -4.33
N ASP A 17 -4.58 -9.20 -3.98
CA ASP A 17 -4.29 -10.60 -3.61
C ASP A 17 -4.95 -10.99 -2.27
N ARG A 18 -5.41 -10.01 -1.49
CA ARG A 18 -6.04 -10.19 -0.17
C ARG A 18 -7.56 -10.41 -0.24
N GLY A 19 -8.15 -10.28 -1.43
CA GLY A 19 -9.50 -10.75 -1.76
C GLY A 19 -10.60 -10.42 -0.75
N GLU A 20 -11.39 -11.44 -0.39
CA GLU A 20 -12.55 -11.37 0.52
C GLU A 20 -12.16 -11.30 2.00
N LEU A 21 -10.89 -11.50 2.34
CA LEU A 21 -10.39 -11.47 3.72
C LEU A 21 -10.36 -10.05 4.30
N LEU A 22 -10.45 -9.04 3.43
CA LEU A 22 -10.46 -7.62 3.77
C LEU A 22 -11.87 -7.03 3.59
N VAL A 23 -12.57 -6.78 4.71
CA VAL A 23 -13.88 -6.13 4.71
C VAL A 23 -13.70 -4.65 5.00
N THR A 24 -14.01 -3.78 4.03
CA THR A 24 -13.86 -2.31 4.15
C THR A 24 -15.14 -1.56 3.82
N LYS A 25 -15.30 -0.36 4.40
CA LYS A 25 -16.35 0.61 4.03
C LYS A 25 -15.97 1.50 2.83
N GLY A 26 -14.81 1.29 2.23
CA GLY A 26 -14.30 2.08 1.11
C GLY A 26 -15.10 1.89 -0.20
N VAL A 27 -14.90 2.81 -1.13
CA VAL A 27 -15.45 2.69 -2.49
C VAL A 27 -14.62 1.68 -3.27
N ALA A 28 -15.25 0.58 -3.69
CA ALA A 28 -14.59 -0.43 -4.51
C ALA A 28 -14.20 0.14 -5.88
N SER A 29 -13.02 -0.26 -6.38
CA SER A 29 -12.61 0.06 -7.75
C SER A 29 -13.48 -0.68 -8.76
N VAL A 30 -13.81 -0.04 -9.89
CA VAL A 30 -14.54 -0.68 -10.98
C VAL A 30 -13.54 -1.25 -11.98
N PRO A 31 -13.45 -2.59 -12.15
CA PRO A 31 -12.58 -3.17 -13.15
C PRO A 31 -13.09 -2.82 -14.55
N ALA A 32 -12.21 -2.25 -15.37
CA ALA A 32 -12.51 -1.91 -16.76
C ALA A 32 -11.42 -2.50 -17.67
N PRO A 33 -11.79 -3.06 -18.84
CA PRO A 33 -10.81 -3.41 -19.85
C PRO A 33 -10.15 -2.12 -20.36
N VAL A 34 -8.82 -2.09 -20.32
CA VAL A 34 -8.02 -0.93 -20.74
C VAL A 34 -7.07 -1.32 -21.87
N ALA A 35 -6.74 -0.35 -22.71
CA ALA A 35 -5.75 -0.49 -23.77
C ALA A 35 -4.90 0.79 -23.83
N ASN A 36 -3.65 0.67 -24.29
CA ASN A 36 -2.84 1.83 -24.61
C ASN A 36 -3.31 2.47 -25.91
N LEU A 37 -3.25 3.80 -26.01
CA LEU A 37 -3.56 4.49 -27.26
C LEU A 37 -2.63 4.08 -28.40
N THR A 38 -1.36 3.80 -28.10
CA THR A 38 -0.38 3.35 -29.11
C THR A 38 -0.71 1.96 -29.67
N ASP A 39 -1.38 1.11 -28.90
CA ASP A 39 -1.84 -0.22 -29.36
C ASP A 39 -3.15 -0.11 -30.15
N ALA A 40 -4.05 0.79 -29.73
CA ALA A 40 -5.33 1.03 -30.40
C ALA A 40 -5.18 1.77 -31.74
N PHE A 41 -4.14 2.60 -31.88
CA PHE A 41 -3.87 3.42 -33.08
C PHE A 41 -2.41 3.29 -33.52
N PRO A 42 -1.99 2.11 -34.03
CA PRO A 42 -0.60 1.83 -34.37
C PRO A 42 -0.06 2.79 -35.46
N ASP A 43 -0.90 3.17 -36.41
CA ASP A 43 -0.54 4.11 -37.50
C ASP A 43 -0.20 5.52 -36.99
N ARG A 44 -0.59 5.85 -35.75
CA ARG A 44 -0.38 7.17 -35.13
C ARG A 44 0.60 7.12 -33.97
N LYS A 45 1.32 6.02 -33.79
CA LYS A 45 2.22 5.79 -32.65
C LYS A 45 3.22 6.93 -32.43
N ALA A 46 3.80 7.46 -33.49
CA ALA A 46 4.75 8.58 -33.42
C ALA A 46 4.12 9.87 -32.86
N MET A 47 2.82 10.08 -33.06
CA MET A 47 2.10 11.25 -32.52
C MET A 47 1.60 11.04 -31.08
N LEU A 48 1.60 9.79 -30.61
CA LEU A 48 1.11 9.38 -29.30
C LEU A 48 2.22 9.28 -28.24
N GLU A 49 3.42 9.79 -28.56
CA GLU A 49 4.46 10.04 -27.57
C GLU A 49 4.02 11.12 -26.57
N HIS A 50 4.57 11.08 -25.36
CA HIS A 50 4.16 11.96 -24.26
C HIS A 50 4.13 13.44 -24.66
N GLN A 51 5.20 13.94 -25.27
CA GLN A 51 5.29 15.35 -25.67
C GLN A 51 4.26 15.71 -26.74
N GLY A 52 4.09 14.88 -27.77
CA GLY A 52 3.11 15.10 -28.82
C GLY A 52 1.68 15.12 -28.28
N PHE A 53 1.35 14.19 -27.39
CA PHE A 53 0.05 14.15 -26.72
C PHE A 53 -0.19 15.41 -25.86
N VAL A 54 0.77 15.81 -25.02
CA VAL A 54 0.64 17.00 -24.15
C VAL A 54 0.43 18.26 -24.98
N GLN A 55 1.21 18.44 -26.05
CA GLN A 55 1.06 19.59 -26.95
C GLN A 55 -0.33 19.64 -27.59
N ALA A 56 -0.85 18.50 -28.05
CA ALA A 56 -2.18 18.42 -28.64
C ALA A 56 -3.28 18.79 -27.62
N VAL A 57 -3.18 18.32 -26.37
CA VAL A 57 -4.13 18.64 -25.30
C VAL A 57 -4.10 20.13 -24.95
N VAL A 58 -2.90 20.71 -24.83
CA VAL A 58 -2.75 22.16 -24.54
C VAL A 58 -3.33 23.01 -25.67
N ALA A 59 -3.05 22.66 -26.93
CA ALA A 59 -3.60 23.36 -28.09
C ALA A 59 -5.14 23.30 -28.12
N GLU A 60 -5.72 22.13 -27.85
CA GLU A 60 -7.17 21.95 -27.79
C GLU A 60 -7.81 22.72 -26.62
N PHE A 61 -7.12 22.77 -25.48
CA PHE A 61 -7.54 23.57 -24.32
C PHE A 61 -7.62 25.06 -24.69
N HIS A 62 -6.58 25.63 -25.31
CA HIS A 62 -6.59 27.03 -25.75
C HIS A 62 -7.67 27.31 -26.81
N ARG A 63 -7.89 26.38 -27.74
CA ARG A 63 -8.96 26.48 -28.74
C ARG A 63 -10.35 26.52 -28.09
N THR A 64 -10.56 25.72 -27.05
CA THR A 64 -11.84 25.60 -26.33
C THR A 64 -12.07 26.76 -25.36
N TYR A 65 -11.01 27.24 -24.74
CA TYR A 65 -11.03 28.35 -23.78
C TYR A 65 -10.15 29.49 -24.29
N PRO A 66 -10.63 30.30 -25.25
CA PRO A 66 -9.92 31.46 -25.73
C PRO A 66 -9.69 32.41 -24.56
N GLY A 67 -8.44 32.51 -24.13
CA GLY A 67 -8.00 33.35 -23.02
C GLY A 67 -6.78 34.16 -23.43
N ASP A 68 -6.26 34.93 -22.49
CA ASP A 68 -5.04 35.69 -22.68
C ASP A 68 -3.86 34.72 -22.84
N GLU A 69 -3.40 34.51 -24.07
CA GLU A 69 -2.25 33.65 -24.41
C GLU A 69 -0.96 34.08 -23.70
N SER A 70 -0.92 35.28 -23.09
CA SER A 70 0.21 35.72 -22.26
C SER A 70 0.35 34.93 -20.96
N LYS A 71 -0.70 34.24 -20.49
CA LYS A 71 -0.61 33.25 -19.40
C LYS A 71 -0.08 31.94 -19.96
N GLY A 72 1.20 31.93 -20.35
CA GLY A 72 1.86 30.81 -21.00
C GLY A 72 1.94 29.54 -20.15
N LYS A 73 2.35 28.44 -20.79
CA LYS A 73 2.72 27.18 -20.13
C LYS A 73 3.85 27.47 -19.13
N THR A 74 3.67 27.01 -17.89
CA THR A 74 4.72 27.00 -16.89
C THR A 74 5.24 25.57 -16.74
N GLU A 75 6.53 25.36 -16.97
CA GLU A 75 7.19 24.10 -16.66
C GLU A 75 7.62 24.12 -15.19
N VAL A 76 7.21 23.09 -14.45
CA VAL A 76 7.48 22.95 -13.02
C VAL A 76 8.29 21.68 -12.80
N ASP A 77 9.19 21.75 -11.83
CA ASP A 77 10.02 20.63 -11.38
C ASP A 77 10.16 20.66 -9.85
N GLU A 78 10.79 19.64 -9.27
CA GLU A 78 10.96 19.52 -7.82
C GLU A 78 11.80 20.65 -7.21
N GLY A 79 12.66 21.32 -7.98
CA GLY A 79 13.45 22.47 -7.52
C GLY A 79 12.59 23.68 -7.14
N TRP A 80 11.30 23.68 -7.50
CA TRP A 80 10.34 24.69 -7.05
C TRP A 80 10.05 24.59 -5.55
N LEU A 81 10.29 23.43 -4.93
CA LEU A 81 10.16 23.25 -3.48
C LEU A 81 11.14 24.11 -2.70
N ASP A 82 12.26 24.54 -3.30
CA ASP A 82 13.28 25.35 -2.64
C ASP A 82 13.03 26.87 -2.77
N LYS A 83 12.00 27.28 -3.52
CA LYS A 83 11.70 28.70 -3.78
C LYS A 83 10.91 29.34 -2.63
N PRO A 84 11.46 30.32 -1.89
CA PRO A 84 10.78 30.93 -0.75
C PRO A 84 9.41 31.52 -1.10
N GLU A 85 9.28 32.16 -2.26
CA GLU A 85 8.05 32.79 -2.73
C GLU A 85 6.87 31.82 -2.92
N LEU A 86 7.14 30.52 -3.09
CA LEU A 86 6.12 29.47 -3.21
C LEU A 86 5.82 28.77 -1.88
N ASN A 87 6.67 28.99 -0.87
CA ASN A 87 6.58 28.36 0.44
C ASN A 87 6.07 29.30 1.54
N GLU A 88 5.87 30.57 1.21
CA GLU A 88 5.31 31.57 2.12
C GLU A 88 3.82 31.83 1.83
N GLY A 89 3.14 32.43 2.80
CA GLY A 89 1.75 32.88 2.64
C GLY A 89 0.75 31.73 2.43
N ARG A 90 -0.01 31.78 1.33
CA ARG A 90 -1.10 30.82 1.04
C ARG A 90 -0.65 29.55 0.32
N TRP A 91 0.52 29.55 -0.32
CA TRP A 91 0.91 28.46 -1.22
C TRP A 91 1.63 27.31 -0.54
N LYS A 92 2.48 27.59 0.46
CA LYS A 92 3.07 26.59 1.38
C LYS A 92 3.44 25.27 0.68
N LEU A 93 4.06 25.38 -0.51
CA LEU A 93 4.18 24.26 -1.45
C LEU A 93 4.91 23.06 -0.84
N ARG A 94 5.99 23.32 -0.09
CA ARG A 94 6.77 22.32 0.64
C ARG A 94 5.96 21.60 1.71
N GLU A 95 5.23 22.34 2.55
CA GLU A 95 4.40 21.77 3.61
C GLU A 95 3.35 20.82 3.01
N ASN A 96 2.68 21.24 1.94
CA ASN A 96 1.71 20.41 1.23
C ASN A 96 2.37 19.17 0.61
N PHE A 97 3.55 19.32 0.02
CA PHE A 97 4.29 18.20 -0.57
C PHE A 97 4.69 17.16 0.50
N GLU A 98 5.21 17.62 1.63
CA GLU A 98 5.58 16.79 2.78
C GLU A 98 4.35 16.11 3.40
N GLU A 99 3.22 16.81 3.49
CA GLU A 99 1.94 16.23 3.94
C GLU A 99 1.49 15.10 3.01
N LEU A 100 1.49 15.31 1.69
CA LEU A 100 1.07 14.31 0.70
C LEU A 100 1.96 13.05 0.72
N GLN A 101 3.22 13.17 1.14
CA GLN A 101 4.15 12.05 1.34
C GLN A 101 4.06 11.44 2.74
N SER A 102 3.41 12.10 3.69
CA SER A 102 3.31 11.62 5.06
C SER A 102 2.50 10.33 5.13
N TRP A 103 2.88 9.46 6.07
CA TRP A 103 2.14 8.23 6.34
C TRP A 103 0.66 8.50 6.67
N GLY A 104 0.38 9.59 7.41
CA GLY A 104 -0.97 9.98 7.78
C GLY A 104 -1.85 10.33 6.57
N TRP A 105 -1.24 10.81 5.49
CA TRP A 105 -1.94 11.02 4.22
C TRP A 105 -2.04 9.74 3.40
N VAL A 106 -0.91 9.07 3.17
CA VAL A 106 -0.81 7.89 2.28
C VAL A 106 -1.64 6.72 2.81
N PHE A 107 -1.61 6.47 4.12
CA PHE A 107 -2.27 5.34 4.76
C PHE A 107 -3.31 5.76 5.80
N GLY A 108 -3.12 6.91 6.45
CA GLY A 108 -4.03 7.40 7.48
C GLY A 108 -5.41 7.84 6.97
N GLN A 109 -5.60 7.98 5.65
CA GLN A 109 -6.91 8.20 5.04
C GLN A 109 -7.68 6.90 4.74
N THR A 110 -7.11 5.73 5.06
CA THR A 110 -7.76 4.44 4.80
C THR A 110 -9.04 4.30 5.64
N PRO A 111 -10.21 4.06 5.02
CA PRO A 111 -11.45 3.81 5.73
C PRO A 111 -11.32 2.62 6.68
N GLU A 112 -12.18 2.58 7.68
CA GLU A 112 -12.26 1.46 8.62
C GLU A 112 -12.43 0.11 7.87
N PHE A 113 -11.61 -0.87 8.27
CA PHE A 113 -11.63 -2.22 7.71
C PHE A 113 -11.29 -3.29 8.74
N THR A 114 -11.73 -4.52 8.47
CA THR A 114 -11.35 -5.72 9.21
C THR A 114 -10.64 -6.68 8.26
N HIS A 115 -9.43 -7.11 8.63
CA HIS A 115 -8.67 -8.14 7.89
C HIS A 115 -8.58 -9.40 8.75
N ARG A 116 -9.10 -10.52 8.25
CA ARG A 116 -9.02 -11.84 8.90
C ARG A 116 -8.06 -12.74 8.15
N VAL A 117 -7.02 -13.22 8.82
CA VAL A 117 -6.03 -14.15 8.26
C VAL A 117 -6.02 -15.45 9.06
N GLU A 118 -5.93 -16.59 8.37
CA GLU A 118 -6.03 -17.93 8.98
C GLU A 118 -4.68 -18.64 8.90
N MET A 119 -4.28 -19.25 10.03
CA MET A 119 -3.10 -20.10 10.14
C MET A 119 -3.56 -21.54 10.29
N HIS A 120 -3.24 -22.38 9.31
CA HIS A 120 -3.72 -23.77 9.25
C HIS A 120 -2.68 -24.80 9.70
N ASP A 121 -1.39 -24.45 9.71
CA ASP A 121 -0.34 -25.32 10.26
C ASP A 121 0.90 -24.51 10.67
N SER A 122 1.55 -24.96 11.73
CA SER A 122 2.86 -24.49 12.19
C SER A 122 3.99 -24.62 11.17
N SER A 123 3.83 -25.51 10.18
CA SER A 123 4.76 -25.65 9.06
C SER A 123 4.84 -24.41 8.17
N GLU A 124 3.83 -23.53 8.20
CA GLU A 124 3.82 -22.24 7.48
C GLU A 124 4.79 -21.20 8.10
N VAL A 125 5.22 -21.42 9.33
CA VAL A 125 6.05 -20.49 10.10
C VAL A 125 7.47 -21.02 10.28
N ASP A 126 7.68 -22.33 10.11
CA ASP A 126 8.99 -22.95 10.24
C ASP A 126 9.08 -24.27 9.44
N ALA A 127 9.62 -24.23 8.22
CA ALA A 127 9.89 -25.43 7.41
C ALA A 127 10.98 -26.35 8.02
N SER A 128 11.61 -25.92 9.12
CA SER A 128 12.72 -26.61 9.78
C SER A 128 12.35 -27.30 11.10
N SER A 129 11.14 -27.11 11.63
CA SER A 129 10.72 -27.74 12.89
C SER A 129 10.14 -29.13 12.67
N THR A 130 11.00 -30.13 12.55
CA THR A 130 10.69 -31.57 12.81
C THR A 130 10.43 -31.86 14.31
N GLY A 131 9.91 -30.90 15.07
CA GLY A 131 9.67 -31.02 16.51
C GLY A 131 8.18 -31.13 16.82
N GLU A 132 7.81 -32.17 17.57
CA GLU A 132 6.48 -32.38 18.14
C GLU A 132 6.02 -31.13 18.92
N GLY A 133 5.08 -30.35 18.37
CA GLY A 133 4.51 -29.18 19.02
C GLY A 133 4.14 -28.06 18.06
N GLY A 134 3.15 -28.32 17.21
CA GLY A 134 2.56 -27.27 16.38
C GLY A 134 1.89 -26.19 17.21
N TRP A 135 1.66 -25.02 16.61
CA TRP A 135 0.85 -23.96 17.20
C TRP A 135 -0.64 -24.26 17.08
N GLY A 136 -1.01 -25.31 16.34
CA GLY A 136 -2.38 -25.61 15.97
C GLY A 136 -2.96 -24.59 14.99
N THR A 137 -4.29 -24.57 14.86
CA THR A 137 -5.01 -23.74 13.88
C THR A 137 -5.66 -22.55 14.58
N PHE A 138 -5.49 -21.35 14.06
CA PHE A 138 -6.20 -20.18 14.56
C PHE A 138 -6.30 -19.12 13.46
N ALA A 139 -7.18 -18.14 13.66
CA ALA A 139 -7.25 -16.97 12.81
C ALA A 139 -7.03 -15.69 13.63
N VAL A 140 -6.42 -14.70 13.01
CA VAL A 140 -6.23 -13.36 13.59
C VAL A 140 -7.14 -12.41 12.84
N GLU A 141 -8.06 -11.77 13.58
CA GLU A 141 -8.90 -10.71 13.06
C GLU A 141 -8.34 -9.37 13.54
N VAL A 142 -7.91 -8.53 12.59
CA VAL A 142 -7.35 -7.20 12.83
C VAL A 142 -8.34 -6.14 12.38
N HIS A 143 -8.80 -5.31 13.32
CA HIS A 143 -9.66 -4.18 13.04
C HIS A 143 -8.83 -2.90 13.00
N SER A 144 -8.85 -2.18 11.88
CA SER A 144 -8.01 -1.01 11.64
C SER A 144 -8.82 0.18 11.14
N LYS A 145 -8.44 1.38 11.55
CA LYS A 145 -8.98 2.64 11.08
C LYS A 145 -7.87 3.68 11.01
N GLU A 146 -7.84 4.47 9.94
CA GLU A 146 -6.81 5.50 9.73
C GLU A 146 -5.39 4.91 9.79
N GLY A 147 -5.24 3.67 9.29
CA GLY A 147 -4.00 2.91 9.28
C GLY A 147 -3.54 2.42 10.67
N ILE A 148 -4.32 2.60 11.74
CA ILE A 148 -4.00 2.17 13.10
C ILE A 148 -4.88 0.98 13.51
N VAL A 149 -4.27 -0.04 14.11
CA VAL A 149 -4.97 -1.19 14.68
C VAL A 149 -5.76 -0.74 15.92
N LEU A 150 -7.08 -0.78 15.83
CA LEU A 150 -7.99 -0.45 16.94
C LEU A 150 -8.16 -1.64 17.89
N ASP A 151 -8.23 -2.84 17.32
CA ASP A 151 -8.42 -4.09 18.05
C ASP A 151 -7.85 -5.26 17.23
N ALA A 152 -7.36 -6.29 17.92
CA ALA A 152 -6.95 -7.53 17.29
C ALA A 152 -7.28 -8.71 18.20
N LYS A 153 -7.83 -9.78 17.62
CA LYS A 153 -8.29 -10.94 18.39
C LYS A 153 -8.01 -12.26 17.68
N LEU A 154 -7.78 -13.28 18.49
CA LEU A 154 -7.74 -14.67 18.03
C LEU A 154 -9.16 -15.21 17.91
N VAL A 155 -9.47 -15.78 16.76
CA VAL A 155 -10.74 -16.46 16.46
C VAL A 155 -10.44 -17.88 15.98
N ASP A 156 -11.40 -18.78 16.15
CA ASP A 156 -11.31 -20.18 15.71
C ASP A 156 -10.04 -20.92 16.20
N ALA A 157 -9.54 -20.51 17.37
CA ALA A 157 -8.30 -20.97 17.96
C ALA A 157 -8.39 -22.40 18.51
N ARG A 158 -7.49 -23.25 18.03
CA ARG A 158 -7.22 -24.60 18.53
C ARG A 158 -5.71 -24.76 18.68
N PHE A 159 -5.23 -24.63 19.89
CA PHE A 159 -3.81 -24.76 20.21
C PHE A 159 -3.53 -26.11 20.86
N ASP A 160 -2.40 -26.72 20.49
CA ASP A 160 -1.93 -27.97 21.11
C ASP A 160 -1.29 -27.71 22.49
N ASN A 161 -0.88 -26.47 22.76
CA ASN A 161 -0.20 -26.06 23.99
C ASN A 161 -0.78 -24.75 24.56
N ALA A 162 -1.27 -24.80 25.81
CA ALA A 162 -1.87 -23.66 26.50
C ALA A 162 -0.89 -22.51 26.81
N GLU A 163 0.41 -22.79 26.93
CA GLU A 163 1.43 -21.76 27.08
C GLU A 163 1.65 -21.00 25.77
N VAL A 164 1.67 -21.71 24.63
CA VAL A 164 1.73 -21.12 23.29
C VAL A 164 0.50 -20.26 23.06
N GLU A 165 -0.70 -20.77 23.35
CA GLU A 165 -1.94 -19.99 23.25
C GLU A 165 -1.84 -18.67 24.03
N ARG A 166 -1.40 -18.72 25.30
CA ARG A 166 -1.30 -17.52 26.14
C ARG A 166 -0.34 -16.50 25.56
N ARG A 167 0.79 -16.95 25.00
CA ARG A 167 1.80 -16.08 24.39
C ARG A 167 1.30 -15.48 23.08
N VAL A 168 0.71 -16.28 22.19
CA VAL A 168 0.12 -15.78 20.93
C VAL A 168 -0.99 -14.78 21.23
N ARG A 169 -1.86 -15.08 22.20
CA ARG A 169 -2.94 -14.16 22.62
C ARG A 169 -2.39 -12.84 23.15
N ALA A 170 -1.33 -12.87 23.95
CA ALA A 170 -0.68 -11.65 24.44
C ALA A 170 -0.13 -10.80 23.28
N VAL A 171 0.61 -11.42 22.34
CA VAL A 171 1.16 -10.71 21.18
C VAL A 171 0.05 -10.11 20.32
N VAL A 172 -1.04 -10.85 20.07
CA VAL A 172 -2.19 -10.34 19.30
C VAL A 172 -2.84 -9.14 19.98
N GLN A 173 -2.98 -9.15 21.32
CA GLN A 173 -3.51 -8.01 22.06
C GLN A 173 -2.57 -6.80 22.01
N ASP A 174 -1.25 -7.03 22.00
CA ASP A 174 -0.22 -6.00 21.91
C ASP A 174 -0.10 -5.37 20.51
N LEU A 175 -0.86 -5.86 19.51
CA LEU A 175 -0.99 -5.21 18.21
C LEU A 175 -1.83 -3.93 18.28
N LYS A 176 -2.68 -3.79 19.30
CA LYS A 176 -3.54 -2.63 19.47
C LYS A 176 -2.72 -1.34 19.59
N GLY A 177 -3.08 -0.35 18.77
CA GLY A 177 -2.41 0.95 18.69
C GLY A 177 -1.19 0.98 17.78
N ARG A 178 -0.76 -0.16 17.21
CA ARG A 178 0.33 -0.20 16.22
C ARG A 178 -0.16 0.25 14.84
N ARG A 179 0.77 0.68 14.00
CA ARG A 179 0.46 0.97 12.60
C ARG A 179 0.30 -0.32 11.80
N TYR A 180 -0.67 -0.33 10.91
CA TYR A 180 -1.00 -1.51 10.13
C TYR A 180 0.10 -1.89 9.12
N ASP A 181 0.84 -0.92 8.57
CA ASP A 181 1.97 -1.14 7.66
C ASP A 181 3.22 -1.73 8.35
N GLU A 182 3.27 -1.78 9.67
CA GLU A 182 4.32 -2.53 10.39
C GLU A 182 4.04 -4.04 10.36
N LEU A 183 2.76 -4.39 10.16
CA LEU A 183 2.24 -5.75 10.15
C LEU A 183 2.00 -6.28 8.74
N ALA A 184 1.92 -5.42 7.74
CA ALA A 184 1.73 -5.75 6.33
C ALA A 184 2.92 -5.21 5.52
N LEU A 185 3.41 -5.95 4.52
CA LEU A 185 4.47 -5.41 3.68
C LEU A 185 4.01 -4.12 2.99
N PRO A 186 4.72 -2.99 3.18
CA PRO A 186 4.35 -1.76 2.52
C PRO A 186 4.58 -1.90 1.01
N PRO A 187 3.79 -1.21 0.17
CA PRO A 187 4.07 -1.18 -1.25
C PRO A 187 5.47 -0.60 -1.52
N PRO A 188 6.16 -1.05 -2.59
CA PRO A 188 7.56 -0.69 -2.85
C PRO A 188 7.81 0.80 -3.11
N TRP A 189 6.75 1.60 -3.21
CA TRP A 189 6.76 3.04 -3.46
C TRP A 189 6.28 3.89 -2.27
N GLY A 190 5.89 3.26 -1.15
CA GLY A 190 5.42 3.97 0.04
C GLY A 190 6.55 4.76 0.75
N PRO A 191 6.21 5.74 1.59
CA PRO A 191 7.20 6.38 2.44
C PRO A 191 7.94 5.30 3.24
N ALA A 192 9.27 5.35 3.25
CA ALA A 192 10.08 4.38 3.96
C ALA A 192 9.65 4.36 5.43
N SER A 193 8.93 3.32 5.83
CA SER A 193 8.61 3.11 7.24
C SER A 193 9.94 2.89 7.94
N SER A 194 10.28 3.74 8.91
CA SER A 194 11.57 3.72 9.61
C SER A 194 11.81 2.41 10.40
N THR A 195 10.83 1.53 10.42
CA THR A 195 10.85 0.18 11.00
C THR A 195 11.00 -0.94 9.96
N ALA A 196 11.15 -0.63 8.66
CA ALA A 196 11.55 -1.58 7.62
C ALA A 196 13.01 -2.01 7.85
N THR A 197 13.20 -2.79 8.91
CA THR A 197 14.42 -3.53 9.17
C THR A 197 14.59 -4.45 7.97
N SER A 198 15.70 -4.26 7.27
CA SER A 198 16.10 -5.03 6.10
C SER A 198 15.83 -6.53 6.30
N VAL A 199 15.10 -7.12 5.34
CA VAL A 199 14.79 -8.56 5.26
C VAL A 199 16.06 -9.42 5.05
N ALA A 200 17.25 -8.81 5.10
CA ALA A 200 18.53 -9.45 4.77
C ALA A 200 19.26 -10.09 5.99
N GLY A 201 18.58 -10.35 7.11
CA GLY A 201 19.26 -10.85 8.31
C GLY A 201 18.41 -11.57 9.35
N ILE A 202 17.36 -12.31 8.97
CA ILE A 202 16.50 -13.03 9.93
C ILE A 202 16.52 -14.54 9.66
N ASP A 203 17.71 -15.14 9.77
CA ASP A 203 17.87 -16.60 9.66
C ASP A 203 17.71 -17.35 11.00
N LYS A 204 17.29 -16.69 12.10
CA LYS A 204 16.95 -17.35 13.38
C LYS A 204 15.92 -16.56 14.20
N ALA A 205 14.65 -16.58 13.81
CA ALA A 205 13.58 -16.11 14.70
C ALA A 205 13.38 -17.13 15.85
N THR A 206 13.83 -16.80 17.06
CA THR A 206 13.76 -17.71 18.22
C THR A 206 12.51 -17.55 19.08
N SER A 207 11.80 -16.41 18.98
CA SER A 207 10.60 -16.14 19.79
C SER A 207 9.30 -16.41 19.02
N ILE A 208 8.24 -16.79 19.75
CA ILE A 208 6.86 -16.87 19.24
C ILE A 208 6.40 -15.51 18.68
N GLU A 209 6.83 -14.42 19.31
CA GLU A 209 6.49 -13.08 18.83
C GLU A 209 7.06 -12.80 17.44
N ASP A 210 8.36 -13.04 17.24
CA ASP A 210 9.05 -12.80 15.96
C ASP A 210 8.43 -13.64 14.84
N LYS A 211 8.13 -14.90 15.15
CA LYS A 211 7.50 -15.85 14.22
C LYS A 211 6.10 -15.41 13.82
N LEU A 212 5.28 -14.98 14.78
CA LEU A 212 3.92 -14.49 14.51
C LEU A 212 3.95 -13.20 13.71
N LEU A 213 4.81 -12.24 14.06
CA LEU A 213 4.94 -10.97 13.33
C LEU A 213 5.48 -11.19 11.92
N HIS A 214 6.40 -12.15 11.74
CA HIS A 214 6.88 -12.53 10.42
C HIS A 214 5.76 -13.10 9.57
N TRP A 215 4.99 -14.05 10.10
CA TRP A 215 3.82 -14.60 9.41
C TRP A 215 2.80 -13.52 9.08
N LEU A 216 2.45 -12.64 10.02
CA LEU A 216 1.54 -11.53 9.77
C LEU A 216 2.02 -10.65 8.61
N ARG A 217 3.33 -10.36 8.51
CA ARG A 217 3.89 -9.58 7.38
C ARG A 217 3.77 -10.25 6.03
N THR A 218 3.73 -11.57 5.98
CA THR A 218 3.57 -12.30 4.71
C THR A 218 2.11 -12.43 4.30
N VAL A 219 1.18 -12.53 5.26
CA VAL A 219 -0.25 -12.74 4.98
C VAL A 219 -1.09 -11.46 4.98
N LEU A 220 -0.68 -10.42 5.73
CA LEU A 220 -1.41 -9.14 5.82
C LEU A 220 -1.04 -8.15 4.75
#